data_AF-A0A835C199-F1
#
_entry.id   AF-A0A835C199-F1
#
_cell.length_a   1.000
_cell.length_b   1.000
_cell.length_c   1.000
_cell.angle_alpha   90.00
_cell.angle_beta   90.00
_cell.angle_gamma   90.00
#
_symmetry.space_group_name_H-M   'P 1'
#
loop_
_entity.id
_entity.type
_entity.pdbx_description
1 polymer ?
#
loop_
_entity_poly.entity_id
_entity_poly.type
_entity_poly.pdbx_seq_one_letter_code
_entity_poly.pdbx_strand_id
1 'polypeptide(L)'
;MEVEEAAAASAWPGSSKRCHLLQFLLHASKRLDLRPIVKYSALEFFSGRFLPALPRKMGFCGARSGRVVRSWLVEPPRDSNLELFALVAVWIASKIHDLRPLSVKSLKALGDRIIADQHFMCRDFADAELVFMEVVEHNIGSSSIAFIYLEDLLIHFREISKLGDLLDMDVCMEILDILYETEDTSLLFNSPCSLAASTLVAAYVISVPKQTWEFPILPWVRFATSYNEEEIMKIVLTILLHVLKLDEFKENDMEDFEVRCLL
;
A
#
# COMPACT_ATOMS: atom_id res chain seq x y z
N MET A 1 -3.55 21.11 -24.08
CA MET A 1 -3.81 19.78 -24.66
C MET A 1 -2.87 18.73 -24.08
N GLU A 2 -1.55 18.76 -24.31
CA GLU A 2 -0.61 17.77 -23.72
C GLU A 2 -0.52 17.80 -22.18
N VAL A 3 -0.70 18.98 -21.56
CA VAL A 3 -0.68 19.15 -20.09
C VAL A 3 -1.96 18.64 -19.41
N GLU A 4 -3.11 18.71 -20.11
CA GLU A 4 -4.40 18.19 -19.61
C GLU A 4 -4.49 16.66 -19.76
N GLU A 5 -3.89 16.08 -20.81
CA GLU A 5 -3.84 14.63 -21.01
C GLU A 5 -2.94 13.92 -19.99
N ALA A 6 -1.82 14.54 -19.58
CA ALA A 6 -0.98 14.04 -18.50
C ALA A 6 -1.71 14.10 -17.14
N ALA A 7 -2.48 15.16 -16.89
CA ALA A 7 -3.29 15.33 -15.69
C ALA A 7 -4.46 14.32 -15.63
N ALA A 8 -5.08 13.99 -16.76
CA ALA A 8 -6.13 12.99 -16.86
C ALA A 8 -5.60 11.56 -16.66
N ALA A 9 -4.38 11.26 -17.11
CA ALA A 9 -3.70 9.98 -16.88
C ALA A 9 -3.28 9.78 -15.41
N SER A 10 -2.95 10.86 -14.69
CA SER A 10 -2.68 10.80 -13.23
C SER A 10 -3.93 10.68 -12.37
N ALA A 11 -5.12 10.96 -12.93
CA ALA A 11 -6.40 10.95 -12.21
C ALA A 11 -7.18 9.63 -12.36
N TRP A 12 -6.56 8.58 -12.95
CA TRP A 12 -7.19 7.27 -13.11
C TRP A 12 -6.60 6.20 -12.17
N PRO A 13 -7.44 5.39 -11.51
CA PRO A 13 -8.86 5.66 -11.26
C PRO A 13 -9.01 6.89 -10.37
N GLY A 14 -10.12 7.63 -10.49
CA GLY A 14 -10.35 8.81 -9.64
C GLY A 14 -10.16 8.47 -8.16
N SER A 15 -9.68 9.40 -7.33
CA SER A 15 -9.28 9.16 -5.94
C SER A 15 -10.31 8.37 -5.12
N SER A 16 -11.60 8.73 -5.23
CA SER A 16 -12.71 8.01 -4.58
C SER A 16 -12.82 6.54 -5.03
N LYS A 17 -12.63 6.27 -6.33
CA LYS A 17 -12.66 4.90 -6.87
C LYS A 17 -11.42 4.10 -6.48
N ARG A 18 -10.24 4.74 -6.45
CA ARG A 18 -9.01 4.11 -5.93
C ARG A 18 -9.23 3.68 -4.48
N CYS A 19 -9.69 4.60 -3.63
CA CYS A 19 -9.97 4.35 -2.22
C CYS A 19 -10.92 3.16 -2.02
N HIS A 20 -12.06 3.11 -2.74
CA HIS A 20 -12.99 1.98 -2.71
C HIS A 20 -12.32 0.64 -3.04
N LEU A 21 -11.48 0.59 -4.08
CA LEU A 21 -10.80 -0.64 -4.49
C LEU A 21 -9.75 -1.11 -3.46
N LEU A 22 -9.09 -0.18 -2.77
CA LEU A 22 -8.12 -0.51 -1.71
C LEU A 22 -8.82 -0.99 -0.45
N GLN A 23 -9.93 -0.36 -0.07
CA GLN A 23 -10.82 -0.86 0.99
C GLN A 23 -11.37 -2.26 0.67
N PHE A 24 -11.75 -2.50 -0.59
CA PHE A 24 -12.17 -3.82 -1.06
C PHE A 24 -11.05 -4.85 -0.87
N LEU A 25 -9.81 -4.54 -1.27
CA LEU A 25 -8.67 -5.45 -1.13
C LEU A 25 -8.33 -5.71 0.35
N LEU A 26 -8.34 -4.69 1.20
CA LEU A 26 -8.16 -4.83 2.64
C LEU A 26 -9.26 -5.68 3.29
N HIS A 27 -10.52 -5.49 2.86
CA HIS A 27 -11.63 -6.34 3.30
C HIS A 27 -11.43 -7.80 2.85
N ALA A 28 -11.08 -8.03 1.59
CA ALA A 28 -10.79 -9.36 1.06
C ALA A 28 -9.63 -10.03 1.82
N SER A 29 -8.59 -9.26 2.16
CA SER A 29 -7.46 -9.74 2.97
C SER A 29 -7.92 -10.27 4.33
N LYS A 30 -8.78 -9.53 5.03
CA LYS A 30 -9.34 -9.94 6.33
C LYS A 30 -10.20 -11.20 6.19
N ARG A 31 -10.97 -11.33 5.10
CA ARG A 31 -11.85 -12.49 4.84
C ARG A 31 -11.07 -13.75 4.48
N LEU A 32 -9.88 -13.62 3.91
CA LEU A 32 -9.00 -14.72 3.53
C LEU A 32 -7.94 -15.06 4.59
N ASP A 33 -7.86 -14.28 5.68
CA ASP A 33 -6.85 -14.42 6.73
C ASP A 33 -5.42 -14.42 6.15
N LEU A 34 -5.13 -13.42 5.31
CA LEU A 34 -3.84 -13.34 4.63
C LEU A 34 -2.72 -13.00 5.61
N ARG A 35 -1.55 -13.62 5.39
CA ARG A 35 -0.31 -13.18 6.05
C ARG A 35 0.02 -11.74 5.64
N PRO A 36 0.62 -10.93 6.53
CA PRO A 36 0.94 -9.53 6.24
C PRO A 36 1.73 -9.33 4.93
N ILE A 37 2.77 -10.14 4.70
CA ILE A 37 3.56 -10.06 3.47
C ILE A 37 2.73 -10.28 2.21
N VAL A 38 1.75 -11.19 2.23
CA VAL A 38 0.86 -11.46 1.08
C VAL A 38 -0.06 -10.25 0.84
N LYS A 39 -0.64 -9.70 1.91
CA LYS A 39 -1.52 -8.53 1.88
C LYS A 39 -0.81 -7.32 1.28
N TYR A 40 0.34 -6.93 1.81
CA TYR A 40 1.06 -5.73 1.36
C TYR A 40 1.69 -5.91 -0.02
N SER A 41 2.08 -7.13 -0.39
CA SER A 41 2.45 -7.44 -1.79
C SER A 41 1.30 -7.24 -2.76
N ALA A 42 0.10 -7.73 -2.40
CA ALA A 42 -1.08 -7.58 -3.23
C ALA A 42 -1.48 -6.12 -3.40
N LEU A 43 -1.45 -5.34 -2.31
CA LEU A 43 -1.66 -3.90 -2.34
C LEU A 43 -0.67 -3.19 -3.26
N GLU A 44 0.61 -3.54 -3.19
CA GLU A 44 1.65 -2.94 -4.05
C GLU A 44 1.46 -3.32 -5.53
N PHE A 45 1.24 -4.61 -5.83
CA PHE A 45 1.02 -5.07 -7.20
C PHE A 45 -0.22 -4.43 -7.81
N PHE A 46 -1.30 -4.33 -7.04
CA PHE A 46 -2.55 -3.76 -7.54
C PHE A 46 -2.48 -2.24 -7.63
N SER A 47 -2.15 -1.57 -6.53
CA SER A 47 -2.29 -0.13 -6.39
C SER A 47 -1.09 0.66 -6.94
N GLY A 48 0.13 0.12 -6.77
CA GLY A 48 1.37 0.76 -7.19
C GLY A 48 1.75 0.43 -8.64
N ARG A 49 1.35 -0.75 -9.14
CA ARG A 49 1.77 -1.24 -10.46
C ARG A 49 0.63 -1.38 -11.46
N PHE A 50 -0.41 -2.13 -11.12
CA PHE A 50 -1.49 -2.43 -12.06
C PHE A 50 -2.34 -1.21 -12.39
N LEU A 51 -2.91 -0.53 -11.38
CA LEU A 51 -3.78 0.63 -11.59
C LEU A 51 -3.09 1.76 -12.40
N PRO A 52 -1.82 2.16 -12.10
CA PRO A 52 -1.13 3.20 -12.87
C PRO A 52 -0.68 2.77 -14.28
N ALA A 53 -0.55 1.47 -14.54
CA ALA A 53 -0.19 0.93 -15.85
C ALA A 53 -1.40 0.74 -16.77
N LEU A 54 -2.58 0.48 -16.20
CA LEU A 54 -3.79 0.11 -16.94
C LEU A 54 -4.22 1.12 -18.03
N PRO A 55 -4.26 2.45 -17.79
CA PRO A 55 -4.66 3.42 -18.82
C PRO A 55 -3.79 3.38 -20.08
N ARG A 56 -2.48 3.19 -19.88
CA ARG A 56 -1.50 3.13 -20.97
C ARG A 56 -1.72 1.89 -21.83
N LYS A 57 -2.09 0.77 -21.19
CA LYS A 57 -2.32 -0.53 -21.85
C LYS A 57 -3.68 -0.63 -22.54
N MET A 58 -4.65 0.20 -22.13
CA MET A 58 -5.98 0.30 -22.74
C MET A 58 -6.03 1.30 -23.92
N GLY A 59 -4.93 1.99 -24.21
CA GLY A 59 -4.86 2.94 -25.33
C GLY A 59 -5.62 4.26 -25.09
N PHE A 60 -5.95 4.58 -23.83
CA PHE A 60 -6.54 5.88 -23.46
C PHE A 60 -5.59 7.06 -23.70
N CYS A 61 -4.28 6.81 -23.70
CA CYS A 61 -3.28 7.82 -23.99
C CYS A 61 -2.80 7.66 -25.43
N GLY A 62 -2.82 8.72 -26.24
CA GLY A 62 -2.17 8.78 -27.57
C GLY A 62 -0.63 8.60 -27.56
N ALA A 63 -0.10 8.07 -26.45
CA ALA A 63 1.31 7.79 -26.23
C ALA A 63 1.72 6.50 -26.96
N ARG A 64 2.71 6.63 -27.85
CA ARG A 64 3.44 5.49 -28.42
C ARG A 64 4.27 4.82 -27.32
N SER A 65 3.71 3.94 -26.51
CA SER A 65 4.51 2.95 -25.76
C SER A 65 3.66 1.88 -25.09
N GLY A 66 3.87 0.64 -25.54
CA GLY A 66 3.31 -0.57 -24.95
C GLY A 66 2.39 -1.35 -25.90
N ARG A 67 2.48 -2.68 -25.87
CA ARG A 67 1.47 -3.55 -26.50
C ARG A 67 0.12 -3.28 -25.83
N VAL A 68 -0.88 -2.94 -26.63
CA VAL A 68 -2.27 -2.76 -26.16
C VAL A 68 -2.82 -4.11 -25.71
N VAL A 69 -3.37 -4.17 -24.50
CA VAL A 69 -3.94 -5.38 -23.91
C VAL A 69 -5.42 -5.42 -24.22
N ARG A 70 -5.81 -6.17 -25.25
CA ARG A 70 -7.21 -6.34 -25.63
C ARG A 70 -7.83 -7.50 -24.87
N SER A 71 -8.60 -7.19 -23.83
CA SER A 71 -9.39 -8.16 -23.08
C SER A 71 -10.73 -7.56 -22.67
N TRP A 72 -11.78 -8.36 -22.70
CA TRP A 72 -13.11 -7.97 -22.20
C TRP A 72 -13.10 -7.63 -20.71
N LEU A 73 -12.07 -8.09 -19.98
CA LEU A 73 -11.85 -7.74 -18.56
C LEU A 73 -11.35 -6.31 -18.37
N VAL A 74 -10.74 -5.72 -19.39
CA VAL A 74 -10.13 -4.38 -19.33
C VAL A 74 -10.93 -3.38 -20.14
N GLU A 75 -11.65 -3.80 -21.19
CA GLU A 75 -12.37 -2.90 -22.09
C GLU A 75 -13.88 -3.18 -22.14
N PRO A 76 -14.75 -2.34 -21.52
CA PRO A 76 -14.47 -1.24 -20.58
C PRO A 76 -14.26 -1.74 -19.12
N PRO A 77 -13.47 -1.03 -18.29
CA PRO A 77 -13.14 -1.47 -16.94
C PRO A 77 -14.28 -1.11 -15.97
N ARG A 78 -15.12 -2.10 -15.66
CA ARG A 78 -16.15 -1.97 -14.61
C ARG A 78 -15.53 -2.13 -13.23
N ASP A 79 -16.25 -1.67 -12.21
CA ASP A 79 -15.81 -1.79 -10.82
C ASP A 79 -15.61 -3.26 -10.44
N SER A 80 -16.56 -4.13 -10.83
CA SER A 80 -16.45 -5.58 -10.65
C SER A 80 -15.22 -6.21 -11.32
N ASN A 81 -14.77 -5.69 -12.47
CA ASN A 81 -13.54 -6.15 -13.12
C ASN A 81 -12.29 -5.74 -12.34
N LEU A 82 -12.27 -4.51 -11.82
CA LEU A 82 -11.15 -4.02 -11.01
C LEU A 82 -11.08 -4.73 -9.66
N GLU A 83 -12.23 -5.05 -9.06
CA GLU A 83 -12.35 -5.90 -7.86
C GLU A 83 -11.85 -7.33 -8.13
N LEU A 84 -12.16 -7.91 -9.31
CA LEU A 84 -11.56 -9.17 -9.74
C LEU A 84 -10.03 -9.07 -9.82
N PHE A 85 -9.50 -7.99 -10.42
CA PHE A 85 -8.05 -7.78 -10.49
C PHE A 85 -7.40 -7.60 -9.11
N ALA A 86 -8.11 -7.00 -8.13
CA ALA A 86 -7.65 -6.94 -6.75
C ALA A 86 -7.54 -8.36 -6.13
N LEU A 87 -8.52 -9.24 -6.35
CA LEU A 87 -8.45 -10.64 -5.92
C LEU A 87 -7.34 -11.42 -6.64
N VAL A 88 -7.09 -11.10 -7.91
CA VAL A 88 -5.98 -11.69 -8.68
C VAL A 88 -4.63 -11.23 -8.15
N ALA A 89 -4.48 -9.97 -7.75
CA ALA A 89 -3.26 -9.48 -7.10
C ALA A 89 -2.97 -10.26 -5.80
N VAL A 90 -4.01 -10.53 -5.00
CA VAL A 90 -3.92 -11.42 -3.83
C VAL A 90 -3.49 -12.82 -4.22
N TRP A 91 -4.04 -13.36 -5.31
CA TRP A 91 -3.66 -14.69 -5.79
C TRP A 91 -2.18 -14.77 -6.17
N ILE A 92 -1.70 -13.80 -6.96
CA ILE A 92 -0.32 -13.70 -7.40
C ILE A 92 0.60 -13.56 -6.18
N ALA A 93 0.28 -12.66 -5.25
CA ALA A 93 1.04 -12.49 -4.01
C ALA A 93 1.14 -13.80 -3.19
N SER A 94 0.04 -14.56 -3.08
CA SER A 94 0.05 -15.85 -2.39
C SER A 94 0.96 -16.87 -3.09
N LYS A 95 1.04 -16.85 -4.43
CA LYS A 95 1.95 -17.72 -5.21
C LYS A 95 3.42 -17.41 -4.97
N ILE A 96 3.75 -16.15 -4.68
CA ILE A 96 5.13 -15.71 -4.45
C ILE A 96 5.56 -16.05 -3.01
N HIS A 97 4.70 -15.79 -2.03
CA HIS A 97 5.11 -15.81 -0.63
C HIS A 97 4.71 -17.07 0.12
N ASP A 98 3.59 -17.72 -0.23
CA ASP A 98 3.10 -18.89 0.50
C ASP A 98 3.68 -20.20 -0.05
N LEU A 99 4.02 -21.11 0.85
CA LEU A 99 4.35 -22.50 0.49
C LEU A 99 3.16 -23.23 -0.16
N ARG A 100 1.93 -22.83 0.22
CA ARG A 100 0.67 -23.34 -0.33
C ARG A 100 -0.17 -22.14 -0.76
N PRO A 101 -0.09 -21.73 -2.04
CA PRO A 101 -0.82 -20.58 -2.54
C PRO A 101 -2.34 -20.77 -2.41
N LEU A 102 -3.07 -19.67 -2.40
CA LEU A 102 -4.53 -19.70 -2.40
C LEU A 102 -5.05 -20.45 -3.63
N SER A 103 -6.13 -21.20 -3.43
CA SER A 103 -6.80 -21.87 -4.54
C SER A 103 -7.67 -20.88 -5.31
N VAL A 104 -7.79 -21.09 -6.63
CA VAL A 104 -8.76 -20.32 -7.43
C VAL A 104 -10.20 -20.51 -6.93
N LYS A 105 -10.50 -21.67 -6.31
CA LYS A 105 -11.83 -21.97 -5.75
C LYS A 105 -12.15 -21.10 -4.54
N SER A 106 -11.19 -20.86 -3.64
CA SER A 106 -11.38 -19.99 -2.48
C SER A 106 -11.54 -18.53 -2.89
N LEU A 107 -10.76 -18.08 -3.88
CA LEU A 107 -10.89 -16.73 -4.44
C LEU A 107 -12.24 -16.54 -5.15
N LYS A 108 -12.66 -17.52 -5.95
CA LYS A 108 -13.99 -17.50 -6.57
C LYS A 108 -15.11 -17.47 -5.52
N ALA A 109 -15.04 -18.35 -4.52
CA ALA A 109 -16.05 -18.41 -3.46
C ALA A 109 -16.14 -17.11 -2.63
N LEU A 110 -15.03 -16.38 -2.49
CA LEU A 110 -15.04 -15.05 -1.91
C LEU A 110 -15.63 -14.03 -2.89
N GLY A 111 -15.17 -14.01 -4.15
CA GLY A 111 -15.67 -13.12 -5.19
C GLY A 111 -17.19 -13.20 -5.36
N ASP A 112 -17.75 -14.41 -5.38
CA ASP A 112 -19.20 -14.67 -5.43
C ASP A 112 -19.98 -14.03 -4.25
N ARG A 113 -19.30 -13.70 -3.14
CA ARG A 113 -19.91 -13.09 -1.95
C ARG A 113 -19.71 -11.58 -1.87
N ILE A 114 -18.58 -11.07 -2.35
CA ILE A 114 -18.19 -9.67 -2.12
C ILE A 114 -18.26 -8.80 -3.39
N ILE A 115 -18.27 -9.40 -4.58
CA ILE A 115 -18.47 -8.69 -5.85
C ILE A 115 -19.97 -8.75 -6.18
N ALA A 116 -20.66 -7.62 -6.06
CA ALA A 116 -22.13 -7.60 -6.17
C ALA A 116 -22.64 -7.80 -7.60
N ASP A 117 -21.99 -7.15 -8.57
CA ASP A 117 -22.58 -6.94 -9.90
C ASP A 117 -22.27 -8.05 -10.92
N GLN A 118 -21.31 -8.93 -10.62
CA GLN A 118 -20.86 -9.94 -11.56
C GLN A 118 -20.30 -11.19 -10.88
N HIS A 119 -20.74 -12.36 -11.35
CA HIS A 119 -20.19 -13.64 -10.96
C HIS A 119 -19.14 -14.08 -11.97
N PHE A 120 -17.93 -14.32 -11.49
CA PHE A 120 -16.81 -14.78 -12.30
C PHE A 120 -16.62 -16.29 -12.19
N MET A 121 -16.30 -16.92 -13.31
CA MET A 121 -15.93 -18.33 -13.39
C MET A 121 -14.45 -18.51 -13.05
N CYS A 122 -14.03 -19.72 -12.65
CA CYS A 122 -12.62 -20.00 -12.39
C CYS A 122 -11.70 -19.66 -13.58
N ARG A 123 -12.22 -19.81 -14.81
CA ARG A 123 -11.51 -19.43 -16.03
C ARG A 123 -11.24 -17.92 -16.07
N ASP A 124 -12.20 -17.09 -15.66
CA ASP A 124 -12.05 -15.63 -15.67
C ASP A 124 -10.94 -15.17 -14.72
N PHE A 125 -10.73 -15.85 -13.59
CA PHE A 125 -9.60 -15.60 -12.70
C PHE A 125 -8.25 -15.93 -13.37
N ALA A 126 -8.17 -17.04 -14.10
CA ALA A 126 -6.94 -17.41 -14.83
C ALA A 126 -6.67 -16.45 -15.99
N ASP A 127 -7.70 -16.07 -16.75
CA ASP A 127 -7.61 -15.08 -17.81
C ASP A 127 -7.21 -13.71 -17.24
N ALA A 128 -7.77 -13.32 -16.09
CA ALA A 128 -7.41 -12.09 -15.39
C ALA A 128 -5.98 -12.12 -14.84
N GLU A 129 -5.47 -13.26 -14.36
CA GLU A 129 -4.06 -13.40 -13.99
C GLU A 129 -3.13 -13.12 -15.17
N LEU A 130 -3.41 -13.70 -16.33
CA LEU A 130 -2.61 -13.46 -17.54
C LEU A 130 -2.62 -11.99 -17.95
N VAL A 131 -3.81 -11.38 -17.95
CA VAL A 131 -3.98 -9.96 -18.25
C VAL A 131 -3.25 -9.08 -17.23
N PHE A 132 -3.33 -9.41 -15.94
CA PHE A 132 -2.63 -8.70 -14.89
C PHE A 132 -1.12 -8.69 -15.15
N MET A 133 -0.55 -9.88 -15.40
CA MET A 133 0.88 -10.04 -15.69
C MET A 133 1.31 -9.27 -16.94
N GLU A 134 0.49 -9.22 -17.99
CA GLU A 134 0.77 -8.43 -19.19
C GLU A 134 0.72 -6.92 -18.92
N VAL A 135 -0.26 -6.45 -18.13
CA VAL A 135 -0.41 -5.04 -17.76
C VAL A 135 0.79 -4.56 -16.94
N VAL A 136 1.24 -5.35 -15.96
CA VAL A 136 2.39 -5.02 -15.11
C VAL A 136 3.75 -5.42 -15.73
N GLU A 137 3.76 -5.90 -16.98
CA GLU A 137 4.98 -6.35 -17.67
C GLU A 137 5.80 -7.38 -16.88
N HIS A 138 5.12 -8.27 -16.15
CA HIS A 138 5.71 -9.26 -15.24
C HIS A 138 6.55 -8.66 -14.10
N ASN A 139 6.42 -7.35 -13.82
CA ASN A 139 7.04 -6.71 -12.68
C ASN A 139 6.28 -7.04 -11.39
N ILE A 140 6.54 -8.23 -10.84
CA ILE A 140 5.98 -8.74 -9.57
C ILE A 140 7.07 -8.98 -8.51
N GLY A 141 8.22 -8.29 -8.63
CA GLY A 141 9.29 -8.39 -7.64
C GLY A 141 8.87 -7.86 -6.27
N SER A 142 9.35 -8.48 -5.20
CA SER A 142 8.98 -8.13 -3.81
C SER A 142 9.87 -7.05 -3.18
N SER A 143 10.99 -6.70 -3.81
CA SER A 143 12.01 -5.81 -3.24
C SER A 143 11.54 -4.36 -3.00
N SER A 144 10.38 -3.96 -3.53
CA SER A 144 9.83 -2.61 -3.33
C SER A 144 8.60 -2.60 -2.40
N ILE A 145 8.40 -3.64 -1.59
CA ILE A 145 7.27 -3.71 -0.67
C ILE A 145 7.65 -3.06 0.66
N ALA A 146 6.94 -2.00 1.06
CA ALA A 146 7.21 -1.25 2.29
C ALA A 146 7.18 -2.12 3.54
N PHE A 147 6.26 -3.09 3.60
CA PHE A 147 6.15 -4.02 4.74
C PHE A 147 7.45 -4.80 5.01
N ILE A 148 8.22 -5.18 3.98
CA ILE A 148 9.49 -5.90 4.18
C ILE A 148 10.48 -5.01 4.93
N TYR A 149 10.64 -3.76 4.48
CA TYR A 149 11.50 -2.80 5.15
C TYR A 149 11.04 -2.51 6.58
N LEU A 150 9.73 -2.43 6.81
CA LEU A 150 9.16 -2.20 8.13
C LEU A 150 9.48 -3.36 9.08
N GLU A 151 9.31 -4.60 8.62
CA GLU A 151 9.62 -5.80 9.38
C GLU A 151 11.11 -5.87 9.73
N ASP A 152 11.99 -5.64 8.75
CA ASP A 152 13.44 -5.62 8.97
C ASP A 152 13.84 -4.51 9.97
N LEU A 153 13.28 -3.30 9.83
CA LEU A 153 13.55 -2.20 10.74
C LEU A 153 13.07 -2.49 12.17
N LEU A 154 11.89 -3.10 12.34
CA LEU A 154 11.38 -3.44 13.66
C LEU A 154 12.21 -4.55 14.32
N ILE A 155 12.66 -5.55 13.55
CA ILE A 155 13.58 -6.59 14.04
C ILE A 155 14.88 -5.94 14.52
N HIS A 156 15.52 -5.13 13.68
CA HIS A 156 16.75 -4.42 14.07
C HIS A 156 16.54 -3.51 15.28
N PHE A 157 15.39 -2.83 15.39
CA PHE A 157 15.11 -1.95 16.52
C PHE A 157 15.03 -2.74 17.84
N ARG A 158 14.40 -3.92 17.83
CA ARG A 158 14.32 -4.81 18.98
C ARG A 158 15.69 -5.36 19.39
N GLU A 159 16.59 -5.57 18.44
CA GLU A 159 17.96 -6.03 18.73
C GLU A 159 18.81 -4.97 19.44
N ILE A 160 18.55 -3.68 19.18
CA ILE A 160 19.36 -2.57 19.72
C ILE A 160 18.72 -1.85 20.91
N SER A 161 17.41 -1.98 21.12
CA SER A 161 16.69 -1.26 22.18
C SER A 161 15.51 -2.06 22.71
N LYS A 162 15.40 -2.12 24.04
CA LYS A 162 14.23 -2.72 24.73
C LYS A 162 12.92 -1.99 24.46
N LEU A 163 12.98 -0.72 24.03
CA LEU A 163 11.78 0.01 23.61
C LEU A 163 11.15 -0.60 22.35
N GLY A 164 11.91 -1.35 21.54
CA GLY A 164 11.38 -2.10 20.40
C GLY A 164 10.37 -3.18 20.78
N ASP A 165 10.41 -3.68 22.02
CA ASP A 165 9.44 -4.65 22.52
C ASP A 165 8.07 -4.00 22.82
N LEU A 166 8.02 -2.68 22.95
CA LEU A 166 6.77 -1.92 23.14
C LEU A 166 6.04 -1.65 21.82
N LEU A 167 6.71 -1.84 20.68
CA LEU A 167 6.11 -1.66 19.37
C LEU A 167 5.53 -2.99 18.90
N ASP A 168 4.20 -3.06 18.85
CA ASP A 168 3.49 -4.16 18.22
C ASP A 168 3.51 -4.00 16.69
N MET A 169 3.72 -5.10 15.97
CA MET A 169 3.60 -5.12 14.52
C MET A 169 2.18 -4.78 14.08
N ASP A 170 1.17 -5.15 14.85
CA ASP A 170 -0.23 -4.85 14.55
C ASP A 170 -0.48 -3.34 14.46
N VAL A 171 0.13 -2.54 15.34
CA VAL A 171 0.03 -1.06 15.27
C VAL A 171 0.67 -0.53 13.99
N CYS A 172 1.84 -1.03 13.61
CA CYS A 172 2.48 -0.62 12.36
C CYS A 172 1.62 -1.01 11.13
N MET A 173 0.96 -2.16 11.18
CA MET A 173 0.07 -2.61 10.11
C MET A 173 -1.21 -1.78 10.02
N GLU A 174 -1.79 -1.38 11.15
CA GLU A 174 -2.94 -0.46 11.18
C GLU A 174 -2.58 0.89 10.56
N ILE A 175 -1.41 1.43 10.87
CA ILE A 175 -0.90 2.65 10.26
C ILE A 175 -0.71 2.46 8.74
N LEU A 176 -0.08 1.37 8.29
CA LEU A 176 0.06 1.09 6.86
C LEU A 176 -1.30 0.96 6.17
N ASP A 177 -2.27 0.30 6.78
CA ASP A 177 -3.62 0.15 6.22
C ASP A 177 -4.27 1.52 6.00
N ILE A 178 -4.18 2.41 6.98
CA ILE A 178 -4.66 3.79 6.87
C ILE A 178 -3.98 4.48 5.70
N LEU A 179 -2.64 4.39 5.59
CA LEU A 179 -1.89 5.04 4.51
C LEU A 179 -2.25 4.51 3.12
N TYR A 180 -2.55 3.21 2.99
CA TYR A 180 -3.08 2.67 1.75
C TYR A 180 -4.52 3.15 1.47
N GLU A 181 -5.34 3.45 2.47
CA GLU A 181 -6.71 3.93 2.30
C GLU A 181 -6.83 5.45 2.03
N THR A 182 -6.05 6.29 2.71
CA THR A 182 -6.33 7.72 2.86
C THR A 182 -5.64 8.64 1.86
N GLU A 183 -4.57 8.21 1.19
CA GLU A 183 -3.68 9.17 0.51
C GLU A 183 -3.60 9.02 -1.01
N ASP A 184 -3.47 10.18 -1.68
CA ASP A 184 -2.88 10.27 -3.01
C ASP A 184 -1.45 9.73 -2.93
N THR A 185 -1.33 8.43 -3.18
CA THR A 185 -0.11 7.63 -3.11
C THR A 185 1.08 8.17 -3.91
N SER A 186 0.90 9.24 -4.70
CA SER A 186 1.91 9.80 -5.59
C SER A 186 3.07 10.52 -4.90
N LEU A 187 2.93 10.99 -3.65
CA LEU A 187 4.03 11.65 -2.92
C LEU A 187 4.70 10.73 -1.89
N LEU A 188 3.91 9.94 -1.15
CA LEU A 188 4.40 9.16 0.00
C LEU A 188 4.91 7.75 -0.37
N PHE A 189 4.50 7.22 -1.54
CA PHE A 189 4.90 5.88 -2.00
C PHE A 189 6.04 5.88 -3.01
N ASN A 190 6.69 7.02 -3.26
CA ASN A 190 7.88 7.05 -4.14
C ASN A 190 9.09 6.32 -3.54
N SER A 191 9.08 6.04 -2.23
CA SER A 191 10.06 5.19 -1.57
C SER A 191 9.41 4.27 -0.53
N PRO A 192 9.39 2.94 -0.76
CA PRO A 192 8.92 1.94 0.20
C PRO A 192 9.68 1.96 1.53
N CYS A 193 10.99 2.25 1.50
CA CYS A 193 11.82 2.30 2.70
C CYS A 193 11.53 3.55 3.54
N SER A 194 11.31 4.70 2.90
CA SER A 194 10.89 5.93 3.60
C SER A 194 9.52 5.78 4.26
N LEU A 195 8.58 5.12 3.58
CA LEU A 195 7.25 4.81 4.14
C LEU A 195 7.35 3.89 5.36
N ALA A 196 8.18 2.85 5.29
CA ALA A 196 8.42 1.93 6.39
C ALA A 196 9.05 2.62 7.60
N ALA A 197 10.10 3.42 7.37
CA ALA A 197 10.75 4.26 8.37
C ALA A 197 9.74 5.16 9.10
N SER A 198 8.95 5.90 8.33
CA SER A 198 7.97 6.85 8.85
C SER A 198 6.85 6.15 9.62
N THR A 199 6.39 5.00 9.14
CA THR A 199 5.43 4.15 9.84
C THR A 199 5.97 3.72 11.21
N LEU A 200 7.22 3.25 11.25
CA LEU A 200 7.85 2.81 12.50
C LEU A 200 8.00 3.97 13.50
N VAL A 201 8.42 5.15 13.05
CA VAL A 201 8.52 6.35 13.91
C VAL A 201 7.13 6.75 14.43
N ALA A 202 6.10 6.76 13.59
CA ALA A 202 4.75 7.05 14.03
C ALA A 202 4.25 6.00 15.06
N ALA A 203 4.50 4.72 14.82
CA ALA A 203 4.17 3.65 15.76
C ALA A 203 4.90 3.80 17.09
N TYR A 204 6.18 4.21 17.06
CA TYR A 204 6.96 4.53 18.25
C TYR A 204 6.31 5.67 19.05
N VAL A 205 5.94 6.77 18.38
CA VAL A 205 5.30 7.94 19.00
C VAL A 205 3.98 7.58 19.67
N ILE A 206 3.21 6.70 19.05
CA ILE A 206 1.90 6.27 19.56
C ILE A 206 2.05 5.27 20.72
N SER A 207 2.99 4.32 20.61
CA SER A 207 3.06 3.16 21.50
C SER A 207 3.97 3.36 22.71
N VAL A 208 5.02 4.18 22.58
CA VAL A 208 6.02 4.34 23.64
C VAL A 208 5.63 5.52 24.55
N PRO A 209 5.54 5.32 25.88
CA PRO A 209 5.27 6.41 26.81
C PRO A 209 6.35 7.51 26.72
N LYS A 210 5.94 8.77 26.62
CA LYS A 210 6.87 9.92 26.51
C LYS A 210 7.91 9.97 27.62
N GLN A 211 7.57 9.49 28.81
CA GLN A 211 8.48 9.47 29.97
C GLN A 211 9.67 8.53 29.79
N THR A 212 9.61 7.61 28.82
CA THR A 212 10.66 6.60 28.55
C THR A 212 11.33 6.82 27.19
N TRP A 213 11.17 7.99 26.56
CA TRP A 213 11.81 8.32 25.29
C TRP A 213 13.29 8.63 25.49
N GLU A 214 14.08 7.59 25.75
CA GLU A 214 15.53 7.68 25.91
C GLU A 214 16.28 7.31 24.61
N PHE A 215 15.59 6.71 23.65
CA PHE A 215 16.18 6.24 22.39
C PHE A 215 16.03 7.28 21.27
N PRO A 216 17.12 7.67 20.58
CA PRO A 216 17.08 8.64 19.49
C PRO A 216 16.54 8.01 18.21
N ILE A 217 15.21 7.84 18.13
CA ILE A 217 14.55 7.11 17.04
C ILE A 217 14.81 7.74 15.66
N LEU A 218 14.73 9.06 15.54
CA LEU A 218 14.95 9.77 14.26
C LEU A 218 16.39 9.63 13.76
N PRO A 219 17.44 9.96 14.55
CA PRO A 219 18.82 9.72 14.15
C PRO A 219 19.10 8.25 13.79
N TRP A 220 18.51 7.30 14.54
CA TRP A 220 18.68 5.89 14.25
C TRP A 220 18.02 5.48 12.92
N VAL A 221 16.79 5.90 12.64
CA VAL A 221 16.12 5.57 11.38
C VAL A 221 16.86 6.18 10.19
N ARG A 222 17.38 7.40 10.31
CA ARG A 222 18.27 7.99 9.31
C ARG A 222 19.52 7.15 9.11
N PHE A 223 20.16 6.69 10.17
CA PHE A 223 21.33 5.83 10.07
C PHE A 223 20.99 4.50 9.38
N ALA A 224 19.87 3.87 9.74
CA ALA A 224 19.44 2.58 9.20
C ALA A 224 19.01 2.63 7.74
N THR A 225 18.41 3.75 7.30
CA THR A 225 17.77 3.86 5.98
C THR A 225 18.43 4.84 5.02
N SER A 226 19.34 5.68 5.52
CA SER A 226 19.97 6.81 4.81
C SER A 226 19.00 7.91 4.32
N TYR A 227 17.72 7.88 4.73
CA TYR A 227 16.76 8.94 4.42
C TYR A 227 16.92 10.16 5.33
N ASN A 228 16.57 11.33 4.81
CA ASN A 228 16.63 12.58 5.57
C ASN A 228 15.57 12.58 6.69
N GLU A 229 15.97 12.96 7.90
CA GLU A 229 15.09 13.13 9.06
C GLU A 229 13.94 14.10 8.74
N GLU A 230 14.20 15.20 8.02
CA GLU A 230 13.17 16.18 7.65
C GLU A 230 12.12 15.59 6.71
N GLU A 231 12.52 14.67 5.81
CA GLU A 231 11.59 13.99 4.91
C GLU A 231 10.74 12.99 5.68
N ILE A 232 11.37 12.15 6.52
CA ILE A 232 10.68 11.21 7.40
C ILE A 232 9.66 11.94 8.28
N MET A 233 10.06 13.05 8.89
CA MET A 233 9.19 13.83 9.79
C MET A 233 7.96 14.38 9.10
N LYS A 234 8.06 14.84 7.84
CA LYS A 234 6.89 15.28 7.08
C LYS A 234 5.86 14.15 6.92
N ILE A 235 6.33 12.94 6.64
CA ILE A 235 5.46 11.77 6.51
C ILE A 235 4.87 11.39 7.87
N VAL A 236 5.68 11.35 8.92
CA VAL A 236 5.24 11.05 10.29
C VAL A 236 4.14 12.01 10.74
N LEU A 237 4.31 13.32 10.53
CA LEU A 237 3.30 14.32 10.87
C LEU A 237 2.00 14.08 10.09
N THR A 238 2.10 13.77 8.80
CA THR A 238 0.93 13.45 7.97
C THR A 238 0.19 12.21 8.51
N ILE A 239 0.93 11.16 8.87
CA ILE A 239 0.39 9.95 9.50
C ILE A 239 -0.33 10.31 10.81
N LEU A 240 0.34 11.03 11.71
CA LEU A 240 -0.20 11.35 13.03
C LEU A 240 -1.45 12.22 12.94
N LEU A 241 -1.50 13.18 12.03
CA LEU A 241 -2.70 13.99 11.78
C LEU A 241 -3.89 13.12 11.36
N HIS A 242 -3.66 12.15 10.46
CA HIS A 242 -4.70 11.23 9.99
C HIS A 242 -5.13 10.22 11.06
N VAL A 243 -4.18 9.58 11.74
CA VAL A 243 -4.43 8.53 12.73
C VAL A 243 -5.10 9.10 13.98
N LEU A 244 -4.61 10.24 14.48
CA LEU A 244 -5.12 10.86 15.70
C LEU A 244 -6.31 11.80 15.44
N LYS A 245 -6.70 12.01 14.17
CA LYS A 245 -7.75 12.97 13.76
C LYS A 245 -7.55 14.33 14.43
N LEU A 246 -6.32 14.85 14.35
CA LEU A 246 -5.90 16.10 14.99
C LEU A 246 -6.43 17.36 14.26
N ASP A 247 -7.67 17.31 13.76
CA ASP A 247 -8.33 18.45 13.11
C ASP A 247 -8.65 19.61 14.07
N GLU A 248 -8.42 19.44 15.39
CA GLU A 248 -8.77 20.44 16.42
C GLU A 248 -7.60 21.14 17.12
N PHE A 249 -6.34 20.90 16.74
CA PHE A 249 -5.19 21.58 17.37
C PHE A 249 -4.59 22.66 16.46
N LYS A 250 -4.47 23.88 17.01
CA LYS A 250 -3.95 25.06 16.32
C LYS A 250 -2.45 24.90 16.05
N GLU A 251 -1.98 25.49 14.96
CA GLU A 251 -0.56 25.57 14.53
C GLU A 251 0.46 25.81 15.66
N ASN A 252 0.08 26.52 16.71
CA ASN A 252 0.98 26.83 17.83
C ASN A 252 1.28 25.65 18.78
N ASP A 253 0.48 24.58 18.77
CA ASP A 253 0.74 23.38 19.58
C ASP A 253 1.61 22.34 18.83
N MET A 254 1.75 22.49 17.50
CA MET A 254 2.64 21.66 16.69
C MET A 254 4.11 22.00 16.96
N GLU A 255 4.51 23.27 16.93
CA GLU A 255 5.92 23.68 17.12
C GLU A 255 6.51 23.21 18.47
N ASP A 256 5.70 23.07 19.51
CA ASP A 256 6.14 22.65 20.85
C ASP A 256 6.18 21.11 21.02
N PHE A 257 5.41 20.36 20.20
CA PHE A 257 5.53 18.90 20.08
C PHE A 257 6.66 18.48 19.11
N GLU A 258 6.96 19.33 18.12
CA GLU A 258 7.64 18.99 16.86
C GLU A 258 9.15 18.73 16.93
N VAL A 259 9.90 19.21 17.93
CA VAL A 259 11.39 19.17 17.84
C VAL A 259 12.09 18.68 19.10
N ARG A 260 11.52 18.87 20.29
CA ARG A 260 12.26 18.60 21.55
C ARG A 260 12.14 17.18 22.10
N CYS A 261 11.18 16.40 21.62
CA CYS A 261 10.96 15.04 22.13
C CYS A 261 11.50 13.95 21.19
N LEU A 262 11.76 14.25 19.91
CA LEU A 262 12.18 13.27 18.90
C LEU A 262 13.67 13.39 18.48
N LEU A 263 14.35 14.45 18.91
CA LEU A 263 15.81 14.64 18.85
C LEU A 263 16.46 14.18 20.15
#